data_AF-A0A7I8E358-F1
#
_entry.id   AF-A0A7I8E358-F1
#
_cell.length_a   1.000
_cell.length_b   1.000
_cell.length_c   1.000
_cell.angle_alpha   90.00
_cell.angle_beta   90.00
_cell.angle_gamma   90.00
#
_symmetry.space_group_name_H-M   'P 1'
#
loop_
_entity.id
_entity.type
_entity.pdbx_description
1 polymer ?
#
loop_
_entity_poly.entity_id
_entity_poly.type
_entity_poly.pdbx_seq_one_letter_code
_entity_poly.pdbx_strand_id
1 'polypeptide(L)'
;MFGLGTIVNTIAVVAGGIIGLLFKNGLKNRYQETIMQGIGLAVLFVGISGAMTGMLKISKEGLESTGSLILVLSLCFGALLGEFINIEKRIEQFGIYLKNKVKSNDSKFIDGFVSTSLVICV
;
A
#
# COMPACT_ATOMS: atom_id res chain seq x y z
N MET A 1 19.42 3.71 16.44
CA MET A 1 19.28 4.78 15.43
C MET A 1 17.80 4.88 15.07
N PHE A 2 17.04 5.69 15.79
CA PHE A 2 15.61 5.86 15.53
C PHE A 2 15.42 6.75 14.29
N GLY A 3 14.58 6.35 13.35
CA GLY A 3 14.22 7.16 12.17
C GLY A 3 15.18 7.13 10.98
N LEU A 4 16.38 6.54 11.09
CA LEU A 4 17.31 6.49 9.94
C LEU A 4 16.75 5.65 8.78
N GLY A 5 16.07 4.53 9.10
CA GLY A 5 15.39 3.71 8.09
C GLY A 5 14.26 4.46 7.38
N THR A 6 13.49 5.27 8.10
CA THR A 6 12.43 6.12 7.51
C THR A 6 13.02 7.15 6.57
N ILE A 7 14.09 7.85 6.98
CA ILE A 7 14.77 8.85 6.14
C ILE A 7 15.31 8.20 4.85
N VAL A 8 15.99 7.06 4.97
CA VAL A 8 16.52 6.33 3.82
C VAL A 8 15.39 5.87 2.90
N ASN A 9 14.29 5.36 3.45
CA ASN A 9 13.12 4.94 2.66
C ASN A 9 12.51 6.13 1.90
N THR A 10 12.27 7.26 2.58
CA THR A 10 11.73 8.47 1.94
C THR A 10 12.64 8.97 0.81
N ILE A 11 13.95 9.01 1.03
CA ILE A 11 14.91 9.41 -0.01
C ILE A 11 14.87 8.43 -1.19
N ALA A 12 14.83 7.12 -0.94
CA ALA A 12 14.76 6.10 -1.98
C ALA A 12 13.48 6.24 -2.83
N VAL A 13 12.33 6.47 -2.20
CA VAL A 13 11.05 6.69 -2.89
C VAL A 13 11.11 7.94 -3.76
N VAL A 14 11.61 9.06 -3.23
CA VAL A 14 11.74 10.32 -3.98
C VAL A 14 12.71 10.16 -5.16
N ALA A 15 13.88 9.57 -4.93
CA ALA A 15 14.88 9.34 -5.97
C ALA A 15 14.34 8.39 -7.05
N GLY A 16 13.72 7.28 -6.66
CA GLY A 16 13.09 6.32 -7.58
C GLY A 16 11.97 6.95 -8.40
N GLY A 17 11.14 7.80 -7.78
CA GLY A 17 10.09 8.55 -8.47
C GLY A 17 10.65 9.54 -9.51
N ILE A 18 11.70 10.30 -9.16
CA ILE A 18 12.36 11.23 -10.09
C ILE A 18 12.98 10.46 -11.26
N ILE A 19 13.69 9.37 -10.99
CA ILE A 19 14.26 8.51 -12.03
C ILE A 19 13.14 7.96 -12.92
N GLY A 20 12.06 7.45 -12.35
CA GLY A 20 10.91 6.94 -13.09
C GLY A 20 10.27 7.99 -14.01
N LEU A 21 10.21 9.25 -13.58
CA LEU A 21 9.72 10.37 -14.40
C LEU A 21 10.67 10.71 -15.55
N LEU A 22 11.99 10.66 -15.35
CA LEU A 22 12.97 10.87 -16.40
C LEU A 22 12.93 9.75 -17.46
N PHE A 23 12.65 8.52 -17.03
CA PHE A 23 12.55 7.34 -17.89
C PHE A 23 11.09 6.95 -18.21
N LYS A 24 10.13 7.90 -18.17
CA LYS A 24 8.66 7.67 -18.28
C LYS A 24 8.21 6.74 -19.42
N ASN A 25 8.96 6.67 -20.52
CA ASN A 25 8.67 5.82 -21.68
C ASN A 25 9.63 4.63 -21.86
N GLY A 26 10.49 4.33 -20.88
CA GLY A 26 11.49 3.27 -20.96
C GLY A 26 10.93 1.86 -20.82
N LEU A 27 9.75 1.70 -20.21
CA LEU A 27 9.11 0.41 -19.95
C LEU A 27 7.82 0.26 -20.78
N LYS A 28 7.70 -0.85 -21.52
CA LYS A 28 6.44 -1.20 -22.20
C LYS A 28 5.35 -1.49 -21.15
N ASN A 29 4.10 -1.13 -21.45
CA ASN A 29 2.95 -1.33 -20.55
C ASN A 29 2.86 -2.76 -19.99
N ARG A 30 3.14 -3.78 -20.81
CA ARG A 30 3.17 -5.18 -20.37
C ARG A 30 4.11 -5.42 -19.18
N TYR A 31 5.29 -4.79 -19.17
CA TYR A 31 6.21 -4.93 -18.05
C TYR A 31 5.68 -4.23 -16.80
N GLN A 32 5.07 -3.05 -16.95
CA GLN A 32 4.46 -2.33 -15.83
C GLN A 32 3.34 -3.14 -15.19
N GLU A 33 2.46 -3.75 -15.99
CA GLU A 33 1.39 -4.64 -15.52
C GLU A 33 1.96 -5.86 -14.78
N THR A 34 2.95 -6.56 -15.37
CA THR A 34 3.58 -7.71 -14.72
C THR A 34 4.25 -7.34 -13.39
N ILE A 35 4.94 -6.19 -13.34
CA ILE A 35 5.56 -5.69 -12.11
C ILE A 35 4.49 -5.40 -11.06
N MET A 36 3.41 -4.71 -11.44
CA MET A 36 2.33 -4.36 -10.52
C MET A 36 1.63 -5.62 -9.95
N GLN A 37 1.38 -6.61 -10.80
CA GLN A 37 0.84 -7.91 -10.36
C GLN A 37 1.80 -8.62 -9.39
N GLY A 38 3.10 -8.59 -9.68
CA GLY A 38 4.12 -9.15 -8.79
C GLY A 38 4.17 -8.47 -7.42
N ILE A 39 4.09 -7.13 -7.40
CA ILE A 39 4.03 -6.35 -6.16
C ILE A 39 2.75 -6.70 -5.38
N GLY A 40 1.59 -6.72 -6.03
CA GLY A 40 0.32 -7.10 -5.38
C GLY A 40 0.37 -8.50 -4.78
N LEU A 41 0.97 -9.47 -5.48
CA LEU A 41 1.18 -10.82 -4.96
C LEU A 41 2.12 -10.82 -3.74
N ALA A 42 3.21 -10.06 -3.78
CA ALA A 42 4.12 -9.93 -2.65
C ALA A 42 3.43 -9.32 -1.41
N VAL A 43 2.60 -8.28 -1.60
CA VAL A 43 1.82 -7.67 -0.53
C VAL A 43 0.85 -8.67 0.11
N LEU A 44 0.18 -9.51 -0.70
CA LEU A 44 -0.65 -10.59 -0.18
C LEU A 44 0.15 -11.57 0.70
N PHE A 45 1.33 -12.00 0.25
CA PHE A 45 2.19 -12.88 1.04
C PHE A 45 2.65 -12.23 2.35
N VAL A 46 3.01 -10.94 2.32
CA VAL A 46 3.37 -10.19 3.53
C VAL A 46 2.20 -10.13 4.51
N GLY A 47 0.99 -9.82 4.03
CA GLY A 47 -0.22 -9.78 4.86
C GLY A 47 -0.57 -11.14 5.47
N ILE A 48 -0.54 -12.21 4.66
CA ILE A 48 -0.79 -13.59 5.13
C ILE A 48 0.26 -13.99 6.16
N SER A 49 1.54 -13.74 5.88
CA SER A 49 2.64 -14.07 6.80
C SER A 49 2.51 -13.35 8.14
N GLY A 50 2.16 -12.06 8.11
CA GLY A 50 1.90 -11.26 9.31
C GLY A 50 0.71 -11.80 10.12
N ALA A 51 -0.40 -12.09 9.44
CA ALA A 51 -1.60 -12.65 10.07
C ALA A 51 -1.31 -14.03 10.71
N MET A 52 -0.62 -14.91 9.98
CA MET A 52 -0.22 -16.23 10.47
C MET A 52 0.70 -16.15 11.68
N THR A 53 1.62 -15.18 11.72
CA THR A 53 2.53 -14.98 12.87
C THR A 53 1.76 -14.65 14.15
N GLY A 54 0.66 -13.89 14.04
CA GLY A 54 -0.21 -13.59 15.17
C GLY A 54 -1.17 -14.73 15.55
N MET A 55 -1.57 -15.54 14.57
CA MET A 55 -2.58 -16.61 14.77
C MET A 55 -1.99 -17.95 15.17
N LEU A 56 -0.86 -18.36 14.59
CA LEU A 56 -0.27 -19.68 14.81
C LEU A 56 0.76 -19.61 15.92
N LYS A 57 0.53 -20.37 16.98
CA LYS A 57 1.43 -20.47 18.14
C LYS A 57 1.91 -21.90 18.30
N ILE A 58 3.21 -22.05 18.50
CA ILE A 58 3.82 -23.36 18.80
C ILE A 58 3.64 -23.61 20.29
N SER A 59 2.83 -24.60 20.62
CA SER A 59 2.59 -25.09 21.98
C SER A 59 3.30 -26.45 22.17
N LYS A 60 3.39 -26.92 23.42
CA LYS A 60 4.11 -28.17 23.75
C LYS A 60 3.52 -29.42 23.07
N GLU A 61 2.26 -29.37 22.65
CA GLU A 61 1.54 -30.47 22.01
C GLU A 61 1.39 -30.29 20.48
N GLY A 62 1.90 -29.20 19.91
CA GLY A 62 1.86 -28.96 18.46
C GLY A 62 1.60 -27.50 18.07
N LEU A 63 1.13 -27.31 16.83
CA LEU A 63 0.68 -26.02 16.31
C LEU A 63 -0.76 -25.75 16.74
N GLU A 64 -0.97 -24.67 17.48
CA GLU A 64 -2.29 -24.20 17.88
C GLU A 64 -2.64 -22.91 17.13
N SER A 65 -3.90 -22.81 16.70
CA SER A 65 -4.44 -21.60 16.08
C SER A 65 -5.25 -20.82 17.11
N THR A 66 -4.80 -19.61 17.41
CA THR A 66 -5.44 -18.68 18.34
C THR A 66 -5.74 -17.36 17.63
N GLY A 67 -6.68 -16.56 18.16
CA GLY A 67 -6.93 -15.22 17.62
C GLY A 67 -7.66 -15.15 16.26
N SER A 68 -8.12 -16.26 15.69
CA SER A 68 -8.92 -16.27 14.45
C SER A 68 -10.18 -15.41 14.55
N LEU A 69 -10.90 -15.49 15.67
CA LEU A 69 -12.06 -14.65 15.93
C LEU A 69 -11.68 -13.16 16.01
N ILE A 70 -10.55 -12.83 16.64
CA ILE A 70 -10.06 -11.45 16.74
C ILE A 70 -9.68 -10.92 15.36
N LEU A 71 -9.08 -11.74 14.49
CA LEU A 71 -8.79 -11.37 13.10
C LEU A 71 -10.07 -11.06 12.33
N VAL A 72 -11.07 -11.94 12.39
CA VAL A 72 -12.35 -11.73 11.69
C VAL A 72 -13.02 -10.45 12.20
N LEU A 73 -13.08 -10.25 13.51
CA LEU A 73 -13.65 -9.03 14.10
C LEU A 73 -12.87 -7.78 13.68
N SER A 74 -11.53 -7.83 13.68
CA SER A 74 -10.69 -6.70 13.26
C SER A 74 -10.92 -6.33 11.80
N LEU A 75 -11.06 -7.33 10.92
CA LEU A 75 -11.37 -7.11 9.51
C LEU A 75 -12.79 -6.54 9.33
N CYS A 76 -13.79 -7.10 10.00
CA CYS A 76 -15.17 -6.60 9.92
C CYS A 76 -15.29 -5.17 10.44
N PHE A 77 -14.75 -4.88 11.63
CA PHE A 77 -14.78 -3.52 12.19
C PHE A 77 -13.94 -2.55 11.36
N GLY A 78 -12.75 -2.95 10.92
CA GLY A 78 -11.91 -2.14 10.05
C GLY A 78 -12.60 -1.78 8.74
N ALA A 79 -13.26 -2.75 8.09
CA ALA A 79 -14.02 -2.53 6.87
C ALA A 79 -15.23 -1.63 7.10
N LEU A 80 -16.02 -1.87 8.15
CA LEU A 80 -17.18 -1.04 8.49
C LEU A 80 -16.77 0.41 8.81
N LEU A 81 -15.72 0.60 9.61
CA LEU A 81 -15.21 1.93 9.94
C LEU A 81 -14.62 2.62 8.71
N GLY A 82 -13.86 1.89 7.89
CA GLY A 82 -13.28 2.40 6.65
C GLY A 82 -14.34 2.86 5.66
N GLU A 83 -15.39 2.05 5.49
CA GLU A 83 -16.54 2.36 4.64
C GLU A 83 -17.35 3.54 5.18
N PHE A 84 -17.62 3.55 6.49
CA PHE A 84 -18.34 4.65 7.15
C PHE A 84 -17.60 5.99 7.01
N ILE A 85 -16.27 5.98 7.13
CA ILE A 85 -15.41 7.15 6.92
C ILE A 85 -15.28 7.49 5.43
N ASN A 86 -15.49 6.50 4.56
CA ASN A 86 -15.24 6.53 3.13
C ASN A 86 -13.81 6.97 2.82
N ILE A 87 -12.84 6.20 3.35
CA ILE A 87 -11.40 6.52 3.28
C ILE A 87 -10.95 6.74 1.83
N GLU A 88 -11.38 5.88 0.91
CA GLU A 88 -11.02 5.96 -0.50
C GLU A 88 -11.42 7.31 -1.12
N LYS A 89 -12.67 7.73 -0.93
CA LYS A 89 -13.15 9.03 -1.41
C LYS A 89 -12.37 10.20 -0.80
N ARG A 90 -11.97 10.11 0.47
CA ARG A 90 -11.17 11.17 1.10
C ARG A 90 -9.76 11.26 0.50
N ILE A 91 -9.13 10.13 0.21
CA ILE A 91 -7.82 10.09 -0.46
C ILE A 91 -7.95 10.66 -1.87
N GLU A 92 -8.99 10.29 -2.61
CA GLU A 92 -9.25 10.82 -3.96
C GLU A 92 -9.48 12.34 -3.93
N GLN A 93 -10.33 12.83 -3.01
CA GLN A 93 -10.58 14.27 -2.82
C GLN A 93 -9.31 15.04 -2.48
N PHE A 94 -8.44 14.45 -1.65
CA PHE A 94 -7.15 15.04 -1.35
C PHE A 94 -6.23 15.07 -2.59
N GLY A 95 -6.26 14.02 -3.42
CA GLY A 95 -5.59 14.00 -4.72
C GLY A 95 -6.11 15.09 -5.67
N ILE A 96 -7.43 15.30 -5.74
CA ILE A 96 -8.06 16.39 -6.52
C ILE A 96 -7.61 17.76 -6.00
N TYR A 97 -7.61 17.96 -4.67
CA TYR A 97 -7.14 19.20 -4.06
C TYR A 97 -5.68 19.49 -4.44
N LEU A 98 -4.79 18.49 -4.36
CA LEU A 98 -3.40 18.62 -4.76
C LEU A 98 -3.27 18.92 -6.26
N LYS A 99 -3.99 18.20 -7.12
CA LYS A 99 -4.01 18.41 -8.58
C LYS A 99 -4.37 19.85 -8.93
N ASN A 100 -5.41 20.39 -8.30
CA ASN A 100 -5.87 21.77 -8.49
C ASN A 100 -4.85 22.78 -7.97
N LYS A 101 -4.23 22.51 -6.82
CA LYS A 101 -3.20 23.38 -6.23
C LYS A 101 -1.96 23.50 -7.11
N VAL A 102 -1.53 22.41 -7.75
CA VAL A 102 -0.40 22.41 -8.69
C VAL A 102 -0.80 22.73 -10.13
N LYS A 103 -2.10 22.98 -10.39
CA LYS A 103 -2.67 23.25 -11.72
C LYS A 103 -2.28 22.23 -12.78
N SER A 104 -2.24 20.94 -12.40
CA SER A 104 -1.86 19.87 -13.33
C SER A 104 -3.01 19.54 -14.28
N ASN A 105 -2.71 19.52 -15.58
CA ASN A 105 -3.63 19.07 -16.63
C ASN A 105 -3.57 17.56 -16.90
N ASP A 106 -2.73 16.80 -16.17
CA ASP A 106 -2.59 15.37 -16.38
C ASP A 106 -3.85 14.62 -15.87
N SER A 107 -4.51 13.89 -16.77
CA SER A 107 -5.69 13.09 -16.43
C SER A 107 -5.35 11.94 -15.47
N LYS A 108 -4.12 11.42 -15.50
CA LYS A 108 -3.66 10.28 -14.68
C LYS A 108 -3.07 10.69 -13.33
N PHE A 109 -3.06 11.98 -13.00
CA PHE A 109 -2.46 12.48 -11.75
C PHE A 109 -3.11 11.85 -10.51
N ILE A 110 -4.45 11.74 -10.50
CA ILE A 110 -5.20 11.21 -9.35
C ILE A 110 -4.93 9.71 -9.21
N ASP A 111 -5.06 8.95 -10.30
CA ASP A 111 -4.78 7.51 -10.31
C ASP A 111 -3.36 7.19 -9.84
N GLY A 112 -2.38 7.96 -10.32
CA GLY A 112 -0.98 7.83 -9.91
C GLY A 112 -0.78 8.17 -8.44
N PHE A 113 -1.43 9.23 -7.94
CA PHE A 113 -1.36 9.64 -6.53
C PHE A 113 -1.96 8.57 -5.61
N VAL A 114 -3.18 8.10 -5.91
CA VAL A 114 -3.89 7.09 -5.11
C VAL A 114 -3.10 5.78 -5.12
N SER A 115 -2.72 5.28 -6.29
CA SER A 115 -1.98 4.01 -6.43
C SER A 115 -0.64 4.06 -5.68
N THR A 116 0.13 5.15 -5.83
CA THR A 116 1.42 5.28 -5.15
C THR A 116 1.26 5.38 -3.63
N SER A 117 0.24 6.10 -3.15
CA SER A 117 -0.04 6.22 -1.72
C SER A 117 -0.39 4.87 -1.10
N LEU A 118 -1.21 4.07 -1.78
CA LEU A 118 -1.61 2.74 -1.31
C LEU A 118 -0.45 1.73 -1.32
N VAL A 119 0.47 1.82 -2.28
CA VAL A 119 1.58 0.85 -2.38
C VAL A 119 2.74 1.19 -1.45
N ILE A 120 3.02 2.48 -1.21
CA ILE A 120 4.21 2.92 -0.47
C ILE A 120 3.90 3.26 1.00
N CYS A 121 2.73 3.83 1.28
CA CYS A 121 2.43 4.40 2.59
C CYS A 121 1.51 3.54 3.46
N VAL A 122 0.77 2.59 2.87
CA VAL A 122 -0.19 1.70 3.55
C VAL A 122 0.38 0.30 3.60
#